data_AF-A0A955ZGC3-F1
#
_entry.id   AF-A0A955ZGC3-F1
#
_cell.length_a   1.000
_cell.length_b   1.000
_cell.length_c   1.000
_cell.angle_alpha   90.00
_cell.angle_beta   90.00
_cell.angle_gamma   90.00
#
_symmetry.space_group_name_H-M   'P 1'
#
loop_
_entity.id
_entity.type
_entity.pdbx_description
1 polymer ?
#
loop_
_entity_poly.entity_id
_entity_poly.type
_entity_poly.pdbx_seq_one_letter_code
_entity_poly.pdbx_strand_id
1 'polypeptide(L)'
;MRKLSLVLALAATTLATLPRTALAAEDQAEASPTGKGITGGALLGGEAVMLTEAALKVKPWWAYALGGVAGGIAGGVGGFFIEDSADTKVSMYLLTGGMALVIPTTVAVLSASAYEPPANYTEDTGPSAEPAAEPPSATPAPAAGAKATPRKKPSKKLARHYSAPATLHYGAAPPALVGMGQGSLTLSLPAVEIRDMYSKKDLFQYGVSQKTEVRVPVFNFVF
;
A
#
# COMPACT_ATOMS: atom_id res chain seq x y z
N MET A 1 -7.21 -28.82 -7.37
CA MET A 1 -7.92 -28.65 -8.67
C MET A 1 -9.41 -28.35 -8.48
N ARG A 2 -10.27 -29.25 -7.96
CA ARG A 2 -11.74 -29.01 -7.82
C ARG A 2 -12.14 -27.65 -7.20
N LYS A 3 -11.42 -27.15 -6.19
CA LYS A 3 -11.68 -25.82 -5.58
C LYS A 3 -11.41 -24.63 -6.53
N LEU A 4 -10.47 -24.77 -7.47
CA LEU A 4 -10.13 -23.72 -8.45
C LEU A 4 -11.24 -23.58 -9.50
N SER A 5 -11.75 -24.71 -9.99
CA SER A 5 -12.89 -24.78 -10.91
C SER A 5 -14.16 -24.18 -10.31
N LEU A 6 -14.37 -24.33 -9.00
CA LEU A 6 -15.54 -23.79 -8.30
C LEU A 6 -15.51 -22.25 -8.22
N VAL A 7 -14.34 -21.65 -7.97
CA VAL A 7 -14.19 -20.19 -7.90
C VAL A 7 -14.37 -19.54 -9.27
N LEU A 8 -13.80 -20.14 -10.32
CA LEU A 8 -13.98 -19.64 -11.69
C LEU A 8 -15.45 -19.72 -12.14
N ALA A 9 -16.16 -20.79 -11.79
CA ALA A 9 -17.60 -20.94 -12.03
C ALA A 9 -18.47 -19.96 -11.21
N LEU A 10 -18.05 -19.61 -10.00
CA LEU A 10 -18.76 -18.66 -9.14
C LEU A 10 -18.58 -17.20 -9.61
N ALA A 11 -17.39 -16.83 -10.06
CA ALA A 11 -17.13 -15.53 -10.70
C ALA A 11 -17.87 -15.38 -12.04
N ALA A 12 -18.00 -16.46 -12.81
CA ALA A 12 -18.80 -16.48 -14.04
C ALA A 12 -20.30 -16.35 -13.78
N THR A 13 -20.82 -16.89 -12.67
CA THR A 13 -22.26 -16.79 -12.35
C THR A 13 -22.65 -15.44 -11.73
N THR A 14 -21.78 -14.77 -10.95
CA THR A 14 -22.07 -13.39 -10.47
C THR A 14 -22.11 -12.38 -11.61
N LEU A 15 -21.30 -12.55 -12.66
CA LEU A 15 -21.38 -11.74 -13.89
C LEU A 15 -22.71 -11.93 -14.64
N ALA A 16 -23.36 -13.09 -14.49
CA ALA A 16 -24.61 -13.42 -15.18
C ALA A 16 -25.87 -12.92 -14.45
N THR A 17 -25.79 -12.61 -13.15
CA THR A 17 -26.94 -12.21 -12.31
C THR A 17 -27.01 -10.72 -11.99
N LEU A 18 -26.11 -9.90 -12.53
CA LEU A 18 -26.22 -8.44 -12.46
C LEU A 18 -27.49 -7.98 -13.20
N PRO A 19 -28.32 -7.08 -12.63
CA PRO A 19 -29.46 -6.53 -13.34
C PRO A 19 -28.97 -5.74 -14.55
N ARG A 20 -29.25 -6.26 -15.76
CA ARG A 20 -29.05 -5.54 -17.02
C ARG A 20 -30.10 -4.44 -17.22
N THR A 21 -30.21 -3.53 -16.24
CA THR A 21 -30.80 -2.20 -16.48
C THR A 21 -29.77 -1.39 -17.28
N ALA A 22 -29.62 -1.76 -18.55
CA ALA A 22 -29.03 -0.88 -19.54
C ALA A 22 -29.97 0.32 -19.64
N LEU A 23 -29.61 1.42 -18.97
CA LEU A 23 -30.13 2.74 -19.29
C LEU A 23 -29.59 3.12 -20.67
N ALA A 24 -30.20 2.54 -21.70
CA ALA A 24 -30.02 2.98 -23.07
C ALA A 24 -30.58 4.40 -23.15
N ALA A 25 -29.70 5.39 -23.09
CA ALA A 25 -30.00 6.72 -23.56
C ALA A 25 -30.13 6.63 -25.09
N GLU A 26 -31.33 6.33 -25.58
CA GLU A 26 -31.63 6.10 -27.01
C GLU A 26 -31.44 7.35 -27.90
N ASP A 27 -31.11 8.50 -27.30
CA ASP A 27 -31.10 9.81 -27.97
C ASP A 27 -29.77 10.57 -27.76
N GLN A 28 -28.64 9.88 -27.86
CA GLN A 28 -27.32 10.51 -27.90
C GLN A 28 -26.59 10.21 -29.22
N ALA A 29 -26.01 11.27 -29.79
CA ALA A 29 -25.26 11.23 -31.04
C ALA A 29 -24.21 10.11 -31.06
N GLU A 30 -23.98 9.54 -32.24
CA GLU A 30 -23.11 8.38 -32.46
C GLU A 30 -21.80 8.49 -31.67
N ALA A 31 -21.66 7.63 -30.65
CA ALA A 31 -20.69 7.84 -29.60
C ALA A 31 -19.27 7.52 -30.08
N SER A 32 -18.53 8.54 -30.52
CA SER A 32 -17.21 8.45 -31.16
C SER A 32 -16.33 7.28 -30.65
N PRO A 33 -15.81 6.41 -31.52
CA PRO A 33 -15.00 5.26 -31.12
C PRO A 33 -13.63 5.63 -30.52
N THR A 34 -13.12 6.82 -30.82
CA THR A 34 -11.71 7.19 -30.64
C THR A 34 -11.19 6.95 -29.23
N GLY A 35 -10.13 6.14 -29.12
CA GLY A 35 -9.41 5.78 -27.90
C GLY A 35 -10.10 4.74 -27.02
N LYS A 36 -11.33 4.32 -27.32
CA LYS A 36 -12.08 3.35 -26.48
C LYS A 36 -11.54 1.93 -26.65
N GLY A 37 -11.12 1.55 -27.85
CA GLY A 37 -10.51 0.25 -28.11
C GLY A 37 -9.14 0.16 -27.45
N ILE A 38 -8.31 1.21 -27.58
CA ILE A 38 -7.01 1.30 -26.88
C ILE A 38 -7.19 1.22 -25.36
N THR A 39 -8.05 2.07 -24.78
CA THR A 39 -8.25 2.15 -23.33
C THR A 39 -8.87 0.87 -22.77
N GLY A 40 -9.87 0.33 -23.46
CA GLY A 40 -10.50 -0.94 -23.10
C GLY A 40 -9.56 -2.12 -23.24
N GLY A 41 -8.70 -2.13 -24.26
CA GLY A 41 -7.69 -3.15 -24.47
C GLY A 41 -6.62 -3.12 -23.39
N ALA A 42 -6.18 -1.92 -22.98
CA ALA A 42 -5.23 -1.76 -21.89
C ALA A 42 -5.80 -2.23 -20.54
N LEU A 43 -7.06 -1.90 -20.23
CA LEU A 43 -7.77 -2.46 -19.08
C LEU A 43 -7.86 -3.99 -19.18
N LEU A 44 -8.49 -4.52 -20.22
CA LEU A 44 -8.72 -5.95 -20.42
C LEU A 44 -7.40 -6.77 -20.37
N GLY A 45 -6.33 -6.26 -20.98
CA GLY A 45 -5.03 -6.91 -21.02
C GLY A 45 -4.32 -6.94 -19.67
N GLY A 46 -4.36 -5.84 -18.91
CA GLY A 46 -3.79 -5.81 -17.55
C GLY A 46 -4.55 -6.75 -16.60
N GLU A 47 -5.88 -6.70 -16.65
CA GLU A 47 -6.78 -7.57 -15.89
C GLU A 47 -6.55 -9.06 -16.22
N ALA A 48 -6.41 -9.41 -17.50
CA ALA A 48 -6.15 -10.79 -17.93
C ALA A 48 -4.82 -11.35 -17.40
N VAL A 49 -3.74 -10.54 -17.37
CA VAL A 49 -2.46 -10.97 -16.80
C VAL A 49 -2.55 -11.10 -15.28
N MET A 50 -3.10 -10.10 -14.58
CA MET A 50 -3.26 -10.16 -13.12
C MET A 50 -4.14 -11.34 -12.67
N LEU A 51 -5.22 -11.66 -13.39
CA LEU A 51 -6.04 -12.85 -13.13
C LEU A 51 -5.27 -14.15 -13.33
N THR A 52 -4.39 -14.21 -14.34
CA THR A 52 -3.54 -15.37 -14.60
C THR A 52 -2.51 -15.56 -13.47
N GLU A 53 -1.87 -14.48 -13.03
CA GLU A 53 -0.94 -14.49 -11.89
C GLU A 53 -1.64 -14.87 -10.57
N ALA A 54 -2.88 -14.39 -10.36
CA ALA A 54 -3.68 -14.73 -9.20
C ALA A 54 -4.10 -16.21 -9.21
N ALA A 55 -4.48 -16.75 -10.37
CA ALA A 55 -4.80 -18.16 -10.55
C ALA A 55 -3.58 -19.07 -10.29
N LEU A 56 -2.37 -18.59 -10.61
CA LEU A 56 -1.09 -19.24 -10.30
C LEU A 56 -0.61 -19.01 -8.85
N LYS A 57 -1.36 -18.25 -8.03
CA LYS A 57 -1.01 -17.88 -6.65
C LYS A 57 0.38 -17.22 -6.52
N VAL A 58 0.68 -16.28 -7.41
CA VAL A 58 1.89 -15.47 -7.29
C VAL A 58 1.85 -14.69 -5.97
N LYS A 59 2.79 -14.94 -5.05
CA LYS A 59 2.82 -14.25 -3.75
C LYS A 59 3.39 -12.81 -3.77
N PRO A 60 4.44 -12.46 -4.56
CA PRO A 60 4.97 -11.10 -4.53
C PRO A 60 4.03 -10.08 -5.19
N TRP A 61 3.64 -9.05 -4.45
CA TRP A 61 2.76 -7.97 -4.95
C TRP A 61 3.33 -7.24 -6.18
N TRP A 62 4.66 -7.11 -6.27
CA TRP A 62 5.32 -6.43 -7.38
C TRP A 62 5.13 -7.13 -8.72
N ALA A 63 4.91 -8.44 -8.73
CA ALA A 63 4.67 -9.20 -9.95
C ALA A 63 3.37 -8.74 -10.61
N TYR A 64 2.26 -8.65 -9.85
CA TYR A 64 0.99 -8.11 -10.33
C TYR A 64 1.10 -6.69 -10.88
N ALA A 65 1.94 -5.84 -10.27
CA ALA A 65 2.18 -4.49 -10.79
C ALA A 65 2.88 -4.50 -12.15
N LEU A 66 3.93 -5.32 -12.33
CA LEU A 66 4.64 -5.42 -13.61
C LEU A 66 3.84 -6.20 -14.67
N GLY A 67 3.21 -7.32 -14.29
CA GLY A 67 2.35 -8.14 -15.14
C GLY A 67 1.13 -7.35 -15.62
N GLY A 68 0.46 -6.63 -14.73
CA GLY A 68 -0.64 -5.73 -15.08
C GLY A 68 -0.24 -4.59 -16.02
N VAL A 69 0.90 -3.93 -15.79
CA VAL A 69 1.39 -2.87 -16.69
C VAL A 69 1.80 -3.45 -18.06
N ALA A 70 2.53 -4.57 -18.09
CA ALA A 70 2.94 -5.22 -19.34
C ALA A 70 1.72 -5.75 -20.13
N GLY A 71 0.77 -6.38 -19.44
CA GLY A 71 -0.51 -6.81 -19.99
C GLY A 71 -1.33 -5.64 -20.52
N GLY A 72 -1.34 -4.50 -19.84
CA GLY A 72 -2.01 -3.29 -20.29
C GLY A 72 -1.36 -2.63 -21.51
N ILE A 73 -0.03 -2.66 -21.62
CA ILE A 73 0.65 -2.20 -22.84
C ILE A 73 0.32 -3.13 -24.01
N ALA A 74 0.45 -4.45 -23.84
CA ALA A 74 0.14 -5.43 -24.87
C ALA A 74 -1.34 -5.37 -25.30
N GLY A 75 -2.25 -5.28 -24.32
CA GLY A 75 -3.68 -5.13 -24.54
C GLY A 75 -4.06 -3.82 -25.19
N GLY A 76 -3.39 -2.70 -24.86
CA GLY A 76 -3.61 -1.41 -25.51
C GLY A 76 -3.19 -1.40 -26.98
N VAL A 77 -2.08 -2.06 -27.31
CA VAL A 77 -1.66 -2.29 -28.71
C VAL A 77 -2.66 -3.18 -29.45
N GLY A 78 -3.14 -4.27 -28.83
CA GLY A 78 -4.22 -5.08 -29.40
C GLY A 78 -5.52 -4.29 -29.59
N GLY A 79 -5.84 -3.42 -28.63
CA GLY A 79 -6.98 -2.51 -28.65
C GLY A 79 -6.94 -1.49 -29.79
N PHE A 80 -5.74 -0.98 -30.13
CA PHE A 80 -5.54 -0.12 -31.31
C PHE A 80 -5.92 -0.84 -32.61
N PHE A 81 -5.43 -2.07 -32.83
CA PHE A 81 -5.78 -2.84 -34.04
C PHE A 81 -7.26 -3.23 -34.10
N ILE A 82 -7.89 -3.48 -32.94
CA ILE A 82 -9.34 -3.71 -32.87
C ILE A 82 -10.11 -2.43 -33.23
N GLU A 83 -9.68 -1.26 -32.74
CA GLU A 83 -10.33 0.03 -33.02
C GLU A 83 -10.24 0.45 -34.49
N ASP A 84 -9.13 0.10 -35.16
CA ASP A 84 -8.91 0.36 -36.60
C ASP A 84 -9.74 -0.57 -37.52
N SER A 85 -10.07 -1.78 -37.06
CA SER A 85 -10.67 -2.84 -37.88
C SER A 85 -12.11 -3.23 -37.53
N ALA A 86 -12.71 -2.72 -36.44
CA ALA A 86 -14.00 -3.17 -35.92
C ALA A 86 -14.98 -2.03 -35.61
N ASP A 87 -16.27 -2.36 -35.54
CA ASP A 87 -17.33 -1.42 -35.16
C ASP A 87 -17.09 -0.77 -33.79
N THR A 88 -17.48 0.49 -33.64
CA THR A 88 -17.54 1.27 -32.38
C THR A 88 -18.12 0.48 -31.20
N LYS A 89 -19.09 -0.41 -31.46
CA LYS A 89 -19.71 -1.29 -30.45
C LYS A 89 -18.71 -2.26 -29.82
N VAL A 90 -17.77 -2.80 -30.59
CA VAL A 90 -16.71 -3.70 -30.11
C VAL A 90 -15.80 -2.95 -29.13
N SER A 91 -15.33 -1.75 -29.50
CA SER A 91 -14.54 -0.89 -28.61
C SER A 91 -15.28 -0.51 -27.33
N MET A 92 -16.60 -0.26 -27.39
CA MET A 92 -17.42 -0.08 -26.19
C MET A 92 -17.52 -1.34 -25.32
N TYR A 93 -17.76 -2.51 -25.90
CA TYR A 93 -17.82 -3.77 -25.13
C TYR A 93 -16.47 -4.16 -24.53
N LEU A 94 -15.37 -3.89 -25.23
CA LEU A 94 -14.01 -4.12 -24.78
C LEU A 94 -13.67 -3.23 -23.56
N LEU A 95 -14.03 -1.94 -23.63
CA LEU A 95 -13.91 -0.99 -22.51
C LEU A 95 -14.80 -1.38 -21.31
N THR A 96 -16.07 -1.69 -21.57
CA THR A 96 -17.03 -2.08 -20.53
C THR A 96 -16.61 -3.40 -19.88
N GLY A 97 -16.10 -4.36 -20.66
CA GLY A 97 -15.58 -5.64 -20.18
C GLY A 97 -14.33 -5.48 -19.32
N GLY A 98 -13.39 -4.63 -19.74
CA GLY A 98 -12.22 -4.26 -18.94
C GLY A 98 -12.63 -3.64 -17.60
N MET A 99 -13.52 -2.64 -17.60
CA MET A 99 -14.03 -2.01 -16.38
C MET A 99 -14.81 -2.99 -15.47
N ALA A 100 -15.54 -3.95 -16.05
CA ALA A 100 -16.28 -4.95 -15.29
C ALA A 100 -15.38 -5.98 -14.60
N LEU A 101 -14.15 -6.21 -15.10
CA LEU A 101 -13.19 -7.15 -14.52
C LEU A 101 -12.43 -6.58 -13.30
N VAL A 102 -12.31 -5.26 -13.16
CA VAL A 102 -11.54 -4.59 -12.10
C VAL A 102 -11.89 -5.12 -10.70
N ILE A 103 -13.18 -5.28 -10.39
CA ILE A 103 -13.64 -5.77 -9.09
C ILE A 103 -13.26 -7.26 -8.87
N PRO A 104 -13.67 -8.22 -9.72
CA PRO A 104 -13.30 -9.63 -9.52
C PRO A 104 -11.78 -9.88 -9.56
N THR A 105 -11.01 -9.14 -10.37
CA THR A 105 -9.54 -9.23 -10.37
C THR A 105 -8.94 -8.71 -9.08
N THR A 106 -9.39 -7.56 -8.57
CA THR A 106 -8.94 -7.03 -7.27
C THR A 106 -9.17 -8.05 -6.15
N VAL A 107 -10.35 -8.69 -6.12
CA VAL A 107 -10.66 -9.76 -5.15
C VAL A 107 -9.76 -10.99 -5.36
N ALA A 108 -9.50 -11.40 -6.61
CA ALA A 108 -8.64 -12.53 -6.92
C ALA A 108 -7.18 -12.29 -6.49
N VAL A 109 -6.62 -11.12 -6.81
CA VAL A 109 -5.25 -10.71 -6.43
C VAL A 109 -5.12 -10.66 -4.91
N LEU A 110 -6.04 -9.99 -4.21
CA LEU A 110 -6.03 -9.91 -2.73
C LEU A 110 -6.16 -11.29 -2.07
N SER A 111 -6.97 -12.19 -2.65
CA SER A 111 -7.10 -13.57 -2.16
C SER A 111 -5.85 -14.42 -2.42
N ALA A 112 -5.15 -14.18 -3.54
CA ALA A 112 -3.90 -14.86 -3.89
C ALA A 112 -2.70 -14.36 -3.07
N SER A 113 -2.68 -13.07 -2.71
CA SER A 113 -1.65 -12.43 -1.88
C SER A 113 -1.93 -12.50 -0.37
N ALA A 114 -2.97 -13.23 0.06
CA ALA A 114 -3.34 -13.33 1.47
C ALA A 114 -2.21 -13.94 2.32
N TYR A 115 -2.01 -13.41 3.53
CA TYR A 115 -1.01 -13.90 4.46
C TYR A 115 -1.40 -15.28 5.02
N GLU A 116 -0.56 -16.28 4.80
CA GLU A 116 -0.66 -17.59 5.44
C GLU A 116 0.28 -17.59 6.67
N PRO A 117 -0.24 -17.68 7.91
CA PRO A 117 0.60 -17.68 9.09
C PRO A 117 1.52 -18.92 9.12
N PRO A 118 2.78 -18.78 9.58
CA PRO A 118 3.67 -19.92 9.83
C PRO A 118 3.02 -20.95 10.74
N ALA A 119 3.21 -22.25 10.46
CA ALA A 119 2.58 -23.34 11.21
C ALA A 119 2.93 -23.40 12.72
N ASN A 120 3.94 -22.63 13.16
CA ASN A 120 4.40 -22.54 14.54
C ASN A 120 4.05 -21.19 15.20
N TYR A 121 3.07 -20.45 14.68
CA TYR A 121 2.57 -19.25 15.34
C TYR A 121 1.68 -19.64 16.53
N THR A 122 2.20 -19.48 17.75
CA THR A 122 1.37 -19.50 18.95
C THR A 122 0.62 -18.18 19.02
N GLU A 123 -0.70 -18.21 18.81
CA GLU A 123 -1.53 -17.04 19.08
C GLU A 123 -1.50 -16.74 20.58
N ASP A 124 -1.09 -15.53 20.95
CA ASP A 124 -1.24 -15.00 22.30
C ASP A 124 -2.71 -14.65 22.49
N THR A 125 -3.53 -15.67 22.80
CA THR A 125 -4.92 -15.48 23.19
C THR A 125 -4.94 -14.69 24.50
N GLY A 126 -5.15 -13.37 24.36
CA GLY A 126 -5.30 -12.48 25.51
C GLY A 126 -6.35 -13.02 26.49
N PRO A 127 -6.18 -12.76 27.80
CA PRO A 127 -6.97 -13.41 28.84
C PRO A 127 -8.46 -13.27 28.56
N SER A 128 -9.13 -14.41 28.38
CA SER A 128 -10.59 -14.49 28.27
C SER A 128 -11.19 -13.74 29.46
N ALA A 129 -12.08 -12.79 29.18
CA ALA A 129 -12.74 -12.03 30.23
C ALA A 129 -13.41 -13.00 31.21
N GLU A 130 -12.95 -13.00 32.47
CA GLU A 130 -13.58 -13.77 33.52
C GLU A 130 -15.06 -13.37 33.65
N PRO A 131 -15.96 -14.30 34.03
CA PRO A 131 -17.36 -13.97 34.23
C PRO A 131 -17.50 -12.78 35.18
N ALA A 132 -18.28 -11.78 34.78
CA ALA A 132 -18.41 -10.53 35.53
C ALA A 132 -18.82 -10.81 36.99
N ALA A 133 -17.96 -10.40 37.93
CA ALA A 133 -18.25 -10.51 39.35
C ALA A 133 -19.53 -9.73 39.72
N GLU A 134 -20.37 -10.34 40.55
CA GLU A 134 -21.56 -9.67 41.10
C GLU A 134 -21.16 -8.36 41.83
N PRO A 135 -21.97 -7.30 41.73
CA PRO A 135 -21.63 -6.01 42.31
C PRO A 135 -21.59 -6.08 43.84
N PRO A 136 -20.56 -5.51 44.50
CA PRO A 136 -20.40 -5.62 45.95
C PRO A 136 -21.44 -4.77 46.71
N SER A 137 -22.13 -5.40 47.65
CA SER A 137 -23.02 -4.74 48.61
C SER A 137 -22.27 -3.73 49.49
N ALA A 138 -22.83 -2.53 49.65
CA ALA A 138 -22.17 -1.42 50.34
C ALA A 138 -22.36 -1.43 51.87
N THR A 139 -21.27 -1.29 52.64
CA THR A 139 -21.22 -0.74 54.02
C THR A 139 -19.74 -0.42 54.39
N PRO A 140 -19.41 0.36 55.44
CA PRO A 140 -18.45 1.47 55.28
C PRO A 140 -17.10 1.34 56.02
N ALA A 141 -16.14 2.20 55.65
CA ALA A 141 -14.82 2.36 56.29
C ALA A 141 -14.90 2.95 57.72
N PRO A 142 -13.88 2.73 58.59
CA PRO A 142 -12.71 3.64 58.68
C PRO A 142 -11.39 2.88 59.04
N ALA A 143 -10.19 3.43 59.35
CA ALA A 143 -9.60 4.79 59.36
C ALA A 143 -8.04 4.72 59.34
N ALA A 144 -7.37 5.82 58.97
CA ALA A 144 -5.95 6.17 59.22
C ALA A 144 -4.83 5.27 58.60
N GLY A 145 -3.62 5.75 58.26
CA GLY A 145 -3.09 7.12 58.21
C GLY A 145 -1.55 7.17 58.29
N ALA A 146 -0.86 7.94 57.44
CA ALA A 146 0.58 8.25 57.56
C ALA A 146 0.95 9.53 56.77
N LYS A 147 2.00 10.26 57.19
CA LYS A 147 2.38 11.61 56.70
C LYS A 147 3.77 11.64 56.05
N ALA A 148 3.95 12.52 55.03
CA ALA A 148 5.12 13.40 54.76
C ALA A 148 6.54 12.77 54.59
N THR A 149 7.58 13.28 53.89
CA THR A 149 7.95 14.42 53.00
C THR A 149 9.42 14.13 52.52
N PRO A 150 10.27 15.02 51.92
CA PRO A 150 10.08 16.13 50.96
C PRO A 150 11.03 16.11 49.70
N ARG A 151 10.56 16.73 48.60
CA ARG A 151 11.26 17.69 47.68
C ARG A 151 12.78 17.58 47.40
N LYS A 152 13.16 17.57 46.10
CA LYS A 152 14.32 18.34 45.55
C LYS A 152 14.15 18.67 44.05
N LYS A 153 14.32 19.95 43.68
CA LYS A 153 14.68 20.41 42.33
C LYS A 153 16.16 20.83 42.36
N PRO A 154 16.91 20.67 41.27
CA PRO A 154 17.73 21.79 40.83
C PRO A 154 17.66 22.05 39.32
N SER A 155 17.86 23.31 38.95
CA SER A 155 18.13 23.74 37.57
C SER A 155 19.63 23.70 37.29
N LYS A 156 20.01 23.59 36.00
CA LYS A 156 20.96 24.52 35.34
C LYS A 156 21.08 24.24 33.85
N LYS A 157 21.24 25.32 33.07
CA LYS A 157 21.56 25.27 31.64
C LYS A 157 22.93 24.60 31.44
N LEU A 158 23.03 23.73 30.44
CA LEU A 158 24.29 23.31 29.85
C LEU A 158 24.18 23.46 28.32
N ALA A 159 24.49 24.66 27.86
CA ALA A 159 24.82 24.86 26.46
C ALA A 159 26.22 24.27 26.22
N ARG A 160 26.35 23.35 25.27
CA ARG A 160 27.66 22.94 24.75
C ARG A 160 27.56 22.38 23.33
N HIS A 161 27.99 23.22 22.39
CA HIS A 161 28.55 22.92 21.06
C HIS A 161 28.08 21.63 20.35
N TYR A 162 27.08 21.79 19.48
CA TYR A 162 27.14 21.10 18.19
C TYR A 162 28.20 21.80 17.34
N SER A 163 29.19 21.05 16.86
CA SER A 163 30.06 21.51 15.79
C SER A 163 29.24 21.56 14.49
N ALA A 164 29.16 22.74 13.87
CA ALA A 164 28.49 22.86 12.58
C ALA A 164 29.29 22.11 11.50
N PRO A 165 28.66 21.26 10.67
CA PRO A 165 29.26 20.86 9.41
C PRO A 165 29.40 22.08 8.49
N ALA A 166 30.45 22.08 7.66
CA ALA A 166 30.84 23.26 6.89
C ALA A 166 29.73 23.78 5.96
N THR A 167 29.55 25.10 5.97
CA THR A 167 28.62 25.83 5.10
C THR A 167 29.09 25.79 3.65
N LEU A 168 28.55 24.88 2.85
CA LEU A 168 28.48 25.04 1.39
C LEU A 168 27.19 25.77 1.04
N HIS A 169 27.32 27.06 0.71
CA HIS A 169 26.20 27.92 0.36
C HIS A 169 25.74 27.69 -1.10
N TYR A 170 24.73 26.83 -1.30
CA TYR A 170 23.54 27.14 -2.12
C TYR A 170 22.48 26.03 -1.96
N GLY A 171 21.23 26.37 -1.63
CA GLY A 171 20.07 25.45 -1.64
C GLY A 171 20.15 24.27 -0.66
N ALA A 172 19.67 24.44 0.58
CA ALA A 172 19.84 23.46 1.67
C ALA A 172 19.01 22.17 1.49
N ALA A 173 19.55 21.22 0.73
CA ALA A 173 18.98 19.91 0.45
C ALA A 173 20.11 18.86 0.46
N PRO A 174 20.04 17.77 1.25
CA PRO A 174 21.07 16.74 1.21
C PRO A 174 21.16 16.10 -0.19
N PRO A 175 22.38 15.76 -0.67
CA PRO A 175 22.56 15.20 -2.00
C PRO A 175 21.82 13.87 -2.11
N ALA A 176 20.87 13.81 -3.04
CA ALA A 176 20.04 12.64 -3.32
C ALA A 176 20.31 12.09 -4.72
N LEU A 177 19.95 10.82 -4.96
CA LEU A 177 20.10 10.21 -6.28
C LEU A 177 19.44 11.03 -7.40
N VAL A 178 18.24 11.55 -7.14
CA VAL A 178 17.53 12.48 -8.03
C VAL A 178 17.07 13.71 -7.24
N GLY A 179 17.52 14.89 -7.63
CA GLY A 179 17.06 16.17 -7.11
C GLY A 179 16.33 16.98 -8.17
N MET A 180 15.19 17.58 -7.83
CA MET A 180 14.44 18.49 -8.70
C MET A 180 14.24 19.85 -8.01
N GLY A 181 14.72 20.91 -8.65
CA GLY A 181 14.59 22.30 -8.19
C GLY A 181 14.17 23.23 -9.34
N GLN A 182 14.05 24.53 -9.07
CA GLN A 182 13.61 25.53 -10.07
C GLN A 182 14.42 25.44 -11.38
N GLY A 183 13.80 24.86 -12.41
CA GLY A 183 14.39 24.70 -13.75
C GLY A 183 15.53 23.67 -13.89
N SER A 184 15.81 22.83 -12.88
CA SER A 184 16.92 21.87 -12.94
C SER A 184 16.59 20.48 -12.38
N LEU A 185 17.05 19.46 -13.11
CA LEU A 185 17.10 18.07 -12.68
C LEU A 185 18.57 17.71 -12.41
N THR A 186 18.85 17.15 -11.25
CA THR A 186 20.21 16.76 -10.83
C THR A 186 20.25 15.27 -10.52
N LEU A 187 21.29 14.60 -11.01
CA LEU A 187 21.63 13.22 -10.63
C LEU A 187 22.92 13.29 -9.80
N SER A 188 22.92 12.77 -8.58
CA SER A 188 24.09 12.87 -7.69
C SER A 188 24.37 11.57 -6.93
N LEU A 189 25.61 11.41 -6.46
CA LEU A 189 25.97 10.32 -5.56
C LEU A 189 25.44 10.67 -4.16
N PRO A 190 24.51 9.88 -3.59
CA PRO A 190 23.92 10.20 -2.29
C PRO A 190 24.96 10.07 -1.18
N ALA A 191 24.95 11.02 -0.25
CA ALA A 191 25.70 10.85 0.99
C ALA A 191 25.02 9.77 1.85
N VAL A 192 25.67 8.60 1.98
CA VAL A 192 25.18 7.51 2.83
C VAL A 192 25.44 7.88 4.29
N GLU A 193 24.39 8.17 5.05
CA GLU A 193 24.49 8.43 6.50
C GLU A 193 24.33 7.11 7.26
N ILE A 194 25.38 6.73 8.01
CA ILE A 194 25.37 5.58 8.92
C ILE A 194 25.24 6.12 10.33
N ARG A 195 24.19 5.74 11.06
CA ARG A 195 23.91 6.27 12.40
C ARG A 195 23.48 5.19 13.38
N ASP A 196 23.92 5.32 14.63
CA ASP A 196 23.43 4.50 15.73
C ASP A 196 21.99 4.88 16.11
N MET A 197 21.08 3.91 16.11
CA MET A 197 19.66 4.13 16.43
C MET A 197 19.42 4.50 17.90
N TYR A 198 20.30 4.05 18.80
CA TYR A 198 20.13 4.21 20.25
C TYR A 198 21.32 4.96 20.84
N SER A 199 21.06 5.93 21.71
CA SER A 199 22.12 6.56 22.47
C SER A 199 22.62 5.60 23.56
N LYS A 200 23.83 5.83 24.07
CA LYS A 200 24.38 5.03 25.18
C LYS A 200 23.46 5.00 26.40
N LYS A 201 22.64 6.05 26.63
CA LYS A 201 21.67 6.09 27.73
C LYS A 201 20.51 5.13 27.47
N ASP A 202 20.04 5.03 26.24
CA ASP A 202 18.90 4.18 25.87
C ASP A 202 19.28 2.70 25.93
N LEU A 203 20.52 2.36 25.52
CA LEU A 203 21.10 1.02 25.69
C LEU A 203 21.09 0.57 27.17
N PHE A 204 21.51 1.44 28.09
CA PHE A 204 21.51 1.13 29.53
C PHE A 204 20.13 1.19 30.19
N GLN A 205 19.24 2.08 29.74
CA GLN A 205 17.92 2.28 30.36
C GLN A 205 16.86 1.29 29.89
N TYR A 206 16.95 0.81 28.64
CA TYR A 206 15.96 -0.08 28.04
C TYR A 206 16.50 -1.47 27.68
N GLY A 207 17.80 -1.74 27.87
CA GLY A 207 18.41 -3.05 27.59
C GLY A 207 18.40 -3.46 26.11
N VAL A 208 18.11 -2.52 25.21
CA VAL A 208 17.99 -2.78 23.77
C VAL A 208 19.36 -3.01 23.14
N SER A 209 19.43 -3.92 22.17
CA SER A 209 20.65 -4.12 21.39
C SER A 209 20.87 -2.97 20.40
N GLN A 210 22.11 -2.51 20.27
CA GLN A 210 22.48 -1.47 19.31
C GLN A 210 22.15 -1.92 17.89
N LYS A 211 21.41 -1.08 17.15
CA LYS A 211 21.13 -1.25 15.73
C LYS A 211 21.66 -0.04 14.97
N THR A 212 22.19 -0.30 13.79
CA THR A 212 22.71 0.72 12.88
C THR A 212 21.66 1.01 11.81
N GLU A 213 21.28 2.26 11.68
CA GLU A 213 20.42 2.76 10.60
C GLU A 213 21.31 3.26 9.45
N VAL A 214 20.99 2.84 8.23
CA VAL A 214 21.64 3.32 7.00
C VAL A 214 20.61 4.14 6.24
N ARG A 215 20.86 5.44 6.08
CA ARG A 215 19.99 6.35 5.31
C ARG A 215 20.61 6.64 3.96
N VAL A 216 19.85 6.36 2.91
CA VAL A 216 20.22 6.66 1.52
C VAL A 216 19.15 7.62 0.96
N PRO A 217 19.46 8.92 0.78
CA PRO A 217 18.52 9.87 0.17
C PRO A 217 18.32 9.55 -1.32
N VAL A 218 17.12 9.09 -1.69
CA VAL A 218 16.79 8.71 -3.09
C VAL A 218 16.25 9.89 -3.89
N PHE A 219 15.34 10.69 -3.30
CA PHE A 219 14.67 11.79 -3.98
C PHE A 219 14.66 13.06 -3.12
N ASN A 220 14.82 14.22 -3.75
CA ASN A 220 14.77 15.52 -3.08
C ASN A 220 14.06 16.57 -3.96
N PHE A 221 13.23 17.40 -3.35
CA PHE A 221 12.41 18.40 -4.03
C PHE A 221 12.42 19.72 -3.25
N VAL A 222 12.77 20.81 -3.92
CA VAL A 222 12.83 22.17 -3.34
C VAL A 222 12.04 23.12 -4.24
N PHE A 223 11.12 23.88 -3.65
CA PHE A 223 10.22 24.83 -4.30
C PHE A 223 10.61 26.30 -4.05
#